data_AF-A0A413WQS9-F1
#
_entry.id   AF-A0A413WQS9-F1
#
_cell.length_a   1.000
_cell.length_b   1.000
_cell.length_c   1.000
_cell.angle_alpha   90.00
_cell.angle_beta   90.00
_cell.angle_gamma   90.00
#
_symmetry.space_group_name_H-M   'P 1'
#
loop_
_entity.id
_entity.type
_entity.pdbx_description
1 polymer ?
#
loop_
_entity_poly.entity_id
_entity_poly.type
_entity_poly.pdbx_seq_one_letter_code
_entity_poly.pdbx_strand_id
1 'polypeptide(L)'
;MQTYLQHTTKFWNIRVGKDEFVVQYGKLGTIGKVQIKSFEDEDDCLKEADKLIRQKLRKGYVETEVDWDDLIYVDDPEVGPDQLTAHPRFNAHFQEDFYLDCTDEYSPFGSDEGADVLVMFEDVIRKERDIDFLVGAYDIVSGWMERDLSSPDDWVTYEYGFDCDVTVMSSAFASIKLTGHLDAALQEEGVAALDRLIQQVEPEDRPRFKLMSVQLNSFPTSI
;
A
#
# COMPACT_ATOMS: atom_id res chain seq x y z
N MET A 1 8.60 17.77 -3.23
CA MET A 1 7.63 18.89 -3.01
C MET A 1 6.23 18.31 -2.85
N GLN A 2 5.35 18.87 -2.01
CA GLN A 2 3.95 18.43 -1.91
C GLN A 2 3.01 19.63 -1.78
N THR A 3 1.84 19.57 -2.43
CA THR A 3 0.84 20.66 -2.40
C THR A 3 -0.56 20.07 -2.41
N TYR A 4 -1.42 20.54 -1.51
CA TYR A 4 -2.82 20.15 -1.44
C TYR A 4 -3.73 21.34 -1.73
N LEU A 5 -4.63 21.19 -2.69
CA LEU A 5 -5.53 22.25 -3.16
C LEU A 5 -7.00 21.82 -3.04
N GLN A 6 -7.86 22.73 -2.60
CA GLN A 6 -9.30 22.53 -2.56
C GLN A 6 -10.06 23.53 -3.45
N HIS A 7 -11.21 23.12 -3.96
CA HIS A 7 -12.18 23.97 -4.62
C HIS A 7 -13.60 23.50 -4.31
N THR A 8 -14.39 24.27 -3.58
CA THR A 8 -15.80 24.03 -3.16
C THR A 8 -16.17 22.60 -2.74
N THR A 9 -16.21 21.65 -3.67
CA THR A 9 -16.58 20.23 -3.48
C THR A 9 -15.52 19.23 -3.97
N LYS A 10 -14.36 19.72 -4.40
CA LYS A 10 -13.28 18.94 -5.03
C LYS A 10 -11.95 19.21 -4.35
N PHE A 11 -11.07 18.23 -4.43
CA PHE A 11 -9.66 18.39 -4.08
C PHE A 11 -8.77 17.98 -5.25
N TRP A 12 -7.55 18.46 -5.19
CA TRP A 12 -6.46 18.07 -6.07
C TRP A 12 -5.17 18.23 -5.27
N ASN A 13 -4.33 17.21 -5.23
CA ASN A 13 -3.02 17.30 -4.62
C ASN A 13 -1.96 16.76 -5.59
N ILE A 14 -0.72 17.15 -5.33
CA ILE A 14 0.46 16.67 -6.06
C ILE A 14 1.58 16.40 -5.06
N ARG A 15 2.29 15.29 -5.26
CA ARG A 15 3.53 14.96 -4.56
C ARG A 15 4.59 14.69 -5.62
N VAL A 16 5.72 15.38 -5.51
CA VAL A 16 6.82 15.34 -6.48
C VAL A 16 8.01 14.65 -5.82
N GLY A 17 8.44 13.56 -6.44
CA GLY A 17 9.66 12.82 -6.16
C GLY A 17 10.84 13.45 -6.90
N LYS A 18 11.76 12.61 -7.40
CA LYS A 18 12.95 13.07 -8.11
C LYS A 18 12.63 13.39 -9.57
N ASP A 19 12.31 12.38 -10.36
CA ASP A 19 12.02 12.45 -11.80
C ASP A 19 10.57 12.10 -12.11
N GLU A 20 9.70 12.10 -11.11
CA GLU A 20 8.28 11.84 -11.27
C GLU A 20 7.43 12.59 -10.23
N PHE A 21 6.14 12.67 -10.53
CA PHE A 21 5.15 13.11 -9.57
C PHE A 21 3.92 12.23 -9.61
N VAL A 22 3.19 12.23 -8.51
CA VAL A 22 1.84 11.71 -8.42
C VAL A 22 0.85 12.84 -8.23
N VAL A 23 -0.29 12.75 -8.91
CA VAL A 23 -1.43 13.64 -8.74
C VAL A 23 -2.62 12.84 -8.24
N GLN A 24 -3.24 13.27 -7.15
CA GLN A 24 -4.48 12.68 -6.63
C GLN A 24 -5.61 13.70 -6.66
N TYR A 25 -6.78 13.32 -7.16
CA TYR A 25 -7.91 14.24 -7.31
C TYR A 25 -9.27 13.59 -7.25
N GLY A 26 -10.25 14.31 -6.72
CA GLY A 26 -11.59 13.77 -6.55
C GLY A 26 -12.57 14.76 -5.94
N LYS A 27 -13.70 14.22 -5.47
CA LYS A 27 -14.63 14.97 -4.62
C LYS A 27 -14.10 14.97 -3.19
N LEU A 28 -14.33 16.05 -2.46
CA LEU A 28 -14.02 16.08 -1.03
C LEU A 28 -14.77 14.93 -0.33
N GLY A 29 -14.09 14.24 0.60
CA GLY A 29 -14.61 13.05 1.28
C GLY A 29 -14.43 11.72 0.53
N THR A 30 -13.84 11.73 -0.67
CA THR A 30 -13.46 10.51 -1.41
C THR A 30 -11.94 10.37 -1.50
N ILE A 31 -11.43 9.15 -1.74
CA ILE A 31 -10.01 8.91 -2.06
C ILE A 31 -9.63 9.49 -3.44
N GLY A 32 -10.60 9.61 -4.35
CA GLY A 32 -10.36 10.14 -5.70
C GLY A 32 -9.55 9.18 -6.59
N LYS A 33 -9.02 9.74 -7.68
CA LYS A 33 -8.16 9.05 -8.66
C LYS A 33 -6.71 9.45 -8.45
N VAL A 34 -5.81 8.52 -8.71
CA VAL A 34 -4.36 8.70 -8.64
C VAL A 34 -3.78 8.55 -10.04
N GLN A 35 -2.82 9.40 -10.39
CA GLN A 35 -2.09 9.34 -11.65
C GLN A 35 -0.62 9.68 -11.42
N ILE A 36 0.27 8.76 -11.77
CA ILE A 36 1.71 8.96 -11.75
C ILE A 36 2.18 9.43 -13.13
N LYS A 37 3.21 10.29 -13.13
CA LYS A 37 3.88 10.69 -14.36
C LYS A 37 5.37 10.85 -14.11
N SER A 38 6.16 10.08 -14.85
CA SER A 38 7.61 10.14 -14.84
C SER A 38 8.16 10.99 -15.99
N PHE A 39 9.39 11.48 -15.83
CA PHE A 39 10.10 12.41 -16.69
C PHE A 39 11.54 11.95 -16.88
N GLU A 40 12.24 12.51 -17.87
CA GLU A 40 13.65 12.18 -18.12
C GLU A 40 14.59 12.77 -17.05
N ASP A 41 14.21 13.92 -16.49
CA ASP A 41 14.98 14.59 -15.44
C ASP A 41 14.10 15.36 -14.44
N GLU A 42 14.72 15.68 -13.30
CA GLU A 42 14.10 16.36 -12.17
C GLU A 42 13.63 17.79 -12.50
N ASP A 43 14.37 18.52 -13.34
CA ASP A 43 14.04 19.91 -13.67
C ASP A 43 12.74 19.96 -14.49
N ASP A 44 12.56 19.04 -15.44
CA ASP A 44 11.36 18.96 -16.26
C ASP A 44 10.14 18.47 -15.47
N CYS A 45 10.34 17.54 -14.53
CA CYS A 45 9.32 17.13 -13.57
C CYS A 45 8.82 18.33 -12.74
N LEU A 46 9.75 19.09 -12.14
CA LEU A 46 9.43 20.26 -11.32
C LEU A 46 8.71 21.35 -12.13
N LYS A 47 9.18 21.65 -13.36
CA LYS A 47 8.53 22.64 -14.23
C LYS A 47 7.08 22.27 -14.57
N GLU A 48 6.82 21.00 -14.86
CA GLU A 48 5.45 20.56 -15.17
C GLU A 48 4.56 20.56 -13.92
N ALA A 49 5.07 20.13 -12.77
CA ALA A 49 4.36 20.19 -11.49
C ALA A 49 3.94 21.64 -11.15
N ASP A 50 4.88 22.59 -11.23
CA ASP A 50 4.65 24.01 -11.02
C ASP A 50 3.58 24.57 -11.96
N LYS A 51 3.63 24.18 -13.24
CA LYS A 51 2.65 24.57 -14.25
C LYS A 51 1.26 24.06 -13.89
N LEU A 52 1.13 22.82 -13.43
CA LEU A 52 -0.15 22.23 -13.00
C LEU A 52 -0.72 22.96 -11.77
N ILE A 53 0.11 23.24 -10.76
CA ILE A 53 -0.29 24.00 -9.57
C ILE A 53 -0.84 25.38 -9.98
N ARG A 54 -0.07 26.15 -10.77
CA ARG A 54 -0.50 27.48 -11.26
C ARG A 54 -1.79 27.42 -12.08
N GLN A 55 -1.99 26.36 -12.87
CA GLN A 55 -3.24 26.16 -13.60
C GLN A 55 -4.43 25.91 -12.67
N LYS A 56 -4.26 25.14 -11.59
CA LYS A 56 -5.30 24.88 -10.60
C LYS A 56 -5.66 26.13 -9.81
N LEU A 57 -4.67 26.89 -9.35
CA LEU A 57 -4.87 28.17 -8.67
C LEU A 57 -5.65 29.16 -9.55
N ARG A 58 -5.33 29.28 -10.85
CA ARG A 58 -6.11 30.10 -11.80
C ARG A 58 -7.56 29.65 -11.98
N LYS A 59 -7.85 28.36 -11.73
CA LYS A 59 -9.21 27.79 -11.78
C LYS A 59 -9.96 27.96 -10.45
N GLY A 60 -9.42 28.75 -9.52
CA GLY A 60 -10.05 29.06 -8.23
C GLY A 60 -9.81 28.00 -7.15
N TYR A 61 -8.90 27.05 -7.37
CA TYR A 61 -8.43 26.22 -6.26
C TYR A 61 -7.60 27.06 -5.30
N VAL A 62 -7.68 26.74 -4.02
CA VAL A 62 -6.92 27.39 -2.95
C VAL A 62 -6.07 26.35 -2.27
N GLU A 63 -4.83 26.70 -1.98
CA GLU A 63 -3.93 25.85 -1.20
C GLU A 63 -4.42 25.74 0.24
N THR A 64 -4.36 24.54 0.79
CA THR A 64 -4.87 24.24 2.13
C THR A 64 -3.90 23.29 2.83
N GLU A 65 -3.67 23.51 4.11
CA GLU A 65 -2.92 22.58 4.93
C GLU A 65 -3.73 21.29 5.10
N VAL A 66 -3.04 20.16 4.97
CA VAL A 66 -3.59 18.82 5.21
C VAL A 66 -2.57 18.07 6.05
N ASP A 67 -3.06 17.23 6.95
CA ASP A 67 -2.20 16.22 7.54
C ASP A 67 -2.03 15.09 6.52
N TRP A 68 -0.80 14.88 6.05
CA TRP A 68 -0.52 13.86 5.05
C TRP A 68 -0.58 12.46 5.67
N ASP A 69 -0.44 12.33 6.99
CA ASP A 69 -0.58 11.07 7.69
C ASP A 69 -2.05 10.64 7.85
N ASP A 70 -3.02 11.54 7.63
CA ASP A 70 -4.45 11.24 7.66
C ASP A 70 -5.00 10.80 6.29
N LEU A 71 -4.18 10.84 5.24
CA LEU A 71 -4.61 10.49 3.89
C LEU A 71 -4.51 8.99 3.63
N ILE A 72 -5.43 8.49 2.81
CA ILE A 72 -5.32 7.14 2.24
C ILE A 72 -4.54 7.20 0.93
N TYR A 73 -3.55 6.33 0.83
CA TYR A 73 -2.62 6.21 -0.28
C TYR A 73 -3.01 5.00 -1.11
N VAL A 74 -3.38 5.21 -2.36
CA VAL A 74 -3.75 4.15 -3.31
C VAL A 74 -2.95 4.35 -4.58
N ASP A 75 -2.81 3.30 -5.38
CA ASP A 75 -1.94 3.30 -6.55
C ASP A 75 -2.60 3.89 -7.79
N ASP A 76 -1.74 4.24 -8.75
CA ASP A 76 -2.16 4.39 -10.13
C ASP A 76 -2.33 2.98 -10.73
N PRO A 77 -3.53 2.58 -11.18
CA PRO A 77 -3.75 1.24 -11.72
C PRO A 77 -2.97 0.93 -13.00
N GLU A 78 -2.40 1.94 -13.67
CA GLU A 78 -1.53 1.73 -14.84
C GLU A 78 -0.06 1.49 -14.47
N VAL A 79 0.34 1.82 -13.23
CA VAL A 79 1.74 1.73 -12.76
C VAL A 79 1.90 0.66 -11.69
N GLY A 80 0.96 0.58 -10.73
CA GLY A 80 1.05 -0.29 -9.56
C GLY A 80 1.67 0.41 -8.35
N PRO A 81 2.17 -0.37 -7.37
CA PRO A 81 2.78 0.14 -6.14
C PRO A 81 3.98 1.05 -6.44
N ASP A 82 4.00 2.22 -5.81
CA ASP A 82 5.05 3.20 -6.00
C ASP A 82 5.36 3.97 -4.70
N GLN A 83 6.59 4.48 -4.56
CA GLN A 83 6.99 5.22 -3.36
C GLN A 83 6.14 6.48 -3.15
N LEU A 84 5.70 7.15 -4.21
CA LEU A 84 4.82 8.32 -4.11
C LEU A 84 3.36 7.96 -3.82
N THR A 85 2.97 6.69 -3.93
CA THR A 85 1.64 6.15 -3.58
C THR A 85 1.68 5.24 -2.36
N ALA A 86 2.77 5.25 -1.61
CA ALA A 86 2.87 4.65 -0.28
C ALA A 86 2.77 5.71 0.82
N HIS A 87 2.15 5.34 1.94
CA HIS A 87 2.02 6.21 3.11
C HIS A 87 3.41 6.63 3.66
N PRO A 88 3.61 7.86 4.16
CA PRO A 88 4.90 8.33 4.68
C PRO A 88 5.52 7.41 5.72
N ARG A 89 4.71 6.87 6.64
CA ARG A 89 5.13 5.86 7.64
C ARG A 89 5.63 4.56 7.01
N PHE A 90 5.06 4.12 5.89
CA PHE A 90 5.56 2.95 5.14
C PHE A 90 6.96 3.25 4.62
N ASN A 91 7.13 4.34 3.86
CA ASN A 91 8.42 4.73 3.27
C ASN A 91 9.51 5.01 4.32
N ALA A 92 9.13 5.52 5.50
CA ALA A 92 10.07 5.76 6.58
C ALA A 92 10.64 4.45 7.16
N HIS A 93 9.84 3.38 7.17
CA HIS A 93 10.15 2.12 7.84
C HIS A 93 10.67 1.03 6.91
N PHE A 94 10.14 0.96 5.69
CA PHE A 94 10.49 -0.02 4.67
C PHE A 94 11.24 0.68 3.53
N GLN A 95 12.57 0.59 3.57
CA GLN A 95 13.46 1.37 2.70
C GLN A 95 14.06 0.57 1.55
N GLU A 96 13.88 -0.76 1.55
CA GLU A 96 14.39 -1.61 0.48
C GLU A 96 13.45 -1.54 -0.73
N ASP A 97 14.01 -1.42 -1.93
CA ASP A 97 13.24 -1.23 -3.16
C ASP A 97 12.25 -2.38 -3.44
N PHE A 98 12.58 -3.60 -3.01
CA PHE A 98 11.75 -4.78 -3.26
C PHE A 98 10.36 -4.67 -2.61
N TYR A 99 10.15 -3.86 -1.58
CA TYR A 99 8.86 -3.78 -0.88
C TYR A 99 7.70 -3.32 -1.78
N LEU A 100 7.99 -2.55 -2.83
CA LEU A 100 7.02 -2.05 -3.80
C LEU A 100 7.27 -2.61 -5.20
N ASP A 101 8.20 -3.57 -5.36
CA ASP A 101 8.48 -4.20 -6.64
C ASP A 101 7.39 -5.23 -6.98
N CYS A 102 6.43 -4.82 -7.81
CA CYS A 102 5.34 -5.67 -8.29
C CYS A 102 5.77 -6.71 -9.33
N THR A 103 7.07 -6.81 -9.65
CA THR A 103 7.62 -7.83 -10.56
C THR A 103 8.45 -8.90 -9.84
N ASP A 104 8.73 -8.69 -8.55
CA ASP A 104 9.43 -9.64 -7.69
C ASP A 104 8.40 -10.52 -6.96
N GLU A 105 8.29 -11.79 -7.35
CA GLU A 105 7.32 -12.77 -6.81
C GLU A 105 7.39 -12.93 -5.27
N TYR A 106 8.52 -12.56 -4.64
CA TYR A 106 8.68 -12.62 -3.18
C TYR A 106 8.55 -11.28 -2.48
N SER A 107 8.21 -10.19 -3.20
CA SER A 107 7.80 -8.95 -2.56
C SER A 107 6.38 -9.08 -1.98
N PRO A 108 5.98 -8.21 -1.05
CA PRO A 108 4.62 -8.25 -0.52
C PRO A 108 3.51 -8.10 -1.57
N PHE A 109 3.80 -7.51 -2.73
CA PHE A 109 2.79 -7.17 -3.74
C PHE A 109 3.15 -7.67 -5.16
N GLY A 110 4.14 -8.56 -5.29
CA GLY A 110 4.64 -9.02 -6.57
C GLY A 110 4.22 -10.42 -6.99
N SER A 111 3.73 -11.25 -6.05
CA SER A 111 2.98 -12.46 -6.41
C SER A 111 1.55 -12.10 -6.84
N ASP A 112 0.88 -13.03 -7.53
CA ASP A 112 -0.53 -12.88 -7.93
C ASP A 112 -1.41 -12.65 -6.69
N GLU A 113 -1.19 -13.41 -5.61
CA GLU A 113 -1.94 -13.28 -4.35
C GLU A 113 -1.68 -11.93 -3.66
N GLY A 114 -0.43 -11.49 -3.61
CA GLY A 114 -0.05 -10.23 -2.97
C GLY A 114 -0.60 -9.02 -3.73
N ALA A 115 -0.56 -9.08 -5.07
CA ALA A 115 -1.14 -8.05 -5.93
C ALA A 115 -2.67 -8.00 -5.78
N ASP A 116 -3.34 -9.16 -5.78
CA ASP A 116 -4.79 -9.25 -5.58
C ASP A 116 -5.21 -8.69 -4.23
N VAL A 117 -4.50 -9.03 -3.15
CA VAL A 117 -4.74 -8.48 -1.81
C VAL A 117 -4.72 -6.96 -1.82
N LEU A 118 -3.69 -6.36 -2.42
CA LEU A 118 -3.57 -4.92 -2.47
C LEU A 118 -4.72 -4.28 -3.26
N VAL A 119 -5.04 -4.81 -4.45
CA VAL A 119 -6.15 -4.32 -5.29
C VAL A 119 -7.49 -4.45 -4.57
N MET A 120 -7.74 -5.58 -3.91
CA MET A 120 -8.97 -5.81 -3.15
C MET A 120 -9.11 -4.82 -1.99
N PHE A 121 -8.04 -4.56 -1.23
CA PHE A 121 -8.09 -3.55 -0.17
C PHE A 121 -8.26 -2.13 -0.70
N GLU A 122 -7.64 -1.77 -1.83
CA GLU A 122 -7.89 -0.48 -2.46
C GLU A 122 -9.36 -0.31 -2.89
N ASP A 123 -9.99 -1.36 -3.37
CA ASP A 123 -11.40 -1.36 -3.74
C ASP A 123 -12.35 -1.29 -2.53
N VAL A 124 -12.01 -1.97 -1.44
CA VAL A 124 -12.79 -1.93 -0.20
C VAL A 124 -12.64 -0.56 0.47
N ILE A 125 -11.43 -0.01 0.56
CA ILE A 125 -11.16 1.27 1.28
C ILE A 125 -11.78 2.49 0.60
N ARG A 126 -12.04 2.38 -0.70
CA ARG A 126 -12.83 3.36 -1.45
C ARG A 126 -14.31 3.40 -1.03
N LYS A 127 -14.84 2.31 -0.48
CA LYS A 127 -16.25 2.14 -0.07
C LYS A 127 -16.42 2.32 1.43
N GLU A 128 -15.54 1.73 2.23
CA GLU A 128 -15.55 1.71 3.69
C GLU A 128 -14.15 2.02 4.22
N ARG A 129 -14.02 3.07 5.03
CA ARG A 129 -12.70 3.54 5.49
C ARG A 129 -12.19 2.82 6.73
N ASP A 130 -13.08 2.16 7.44
CA ASP A 130 -12.80 1.46 8.68
C ASP A 130 -12.76 -0.04 8.36
N ILE A 131 -11.57 -0.53 8.00
CA ILE A 131 -11.36 -1.91 7.55
C ILE A 131 -10.51 -2.61 8.60
N ASP A 132 -10.99 -3.76 9.07
CA ASP A 132 -10.15 -4.74 9.73
C ASP A 132 -9.41 -5.54 8.65
N PHE A 133 -8.13 -5.22 8.46
CA PHE A 133 -7.30 -5.85 7.43
C PHE A 133 -7.02 -7.33 7.72
N LEU A 134 -7.07 -7.77 8.98
CA LEU A 134 -6.91 -9.18 9.31
C LEU A 134 -8.16 -9.97 8.91
N VAL A 135 -9.33 -9.47 9.28
CA VAL A 135 -10.62 -10.06 8.85
C VAL A 135 -10.70 -10.08 7.33
N GLY A 136 -10.31 -8.97 6.68
CA GLY A 136 -10.24 -8.90 5.22
C GLY A 136 -9.30 -9.94 4.62
N ALA A 137 -8.15 -10.20 5.22
CA ALA A 137 -7.22 -11.24 4.77
C ALA A 137 -7.89 -12.62 4.82
N TYR A 138 -8.55 -12.96 5.93
CA TYR A 138 -9.29 -14.22 6.10
C TYR A 138 -10.47 -14.35 5.14
N ASP A 139 -11.20 -13.27 4.86
CA ASP A 139 -12.28 -13.26 3.88
C ASP A 139 -11.77 -13.53 2.47
N ILE A 140 -10.60 -12.99 2.11
CA ILE A 140 -9.94 -13.24 0.81
C ILE A 140 -9.57 -14.72 0.67
N VAL A 141 -8.82 -15.29 1.62
CA VAL A 141 -8.45 -16.72 1.55
C VAL A 141 -9.68 -17.62 1.59
N SER A 142 -10.68 -17.29 2.40
CA SER A 142 -11.93 -18.05 2.48
C SER A 142 -12.67 -18.06 1.14
N GLY A 143 -12.69 -16.91 0.45
CA GLY A 143 -13.25 -16.75 -0.88
C GLY A 143 -12.55 -17.61 -1.93
N TRP A 144 -11.21 -17.61 -1.94
CA TRP A 144 -10.42 -18.41 -2.88
C TRP A 144 -10.53 -19.91 -2.63
N MET A 145 -10.59 -20.31 -1.36
CA MET A 145 -10.66 -21.72 -0.96
C MET A 145 -12.10 -22.26 -0.93
N GLU A 146 -13.10 -21.40 -1.19
CA GLU A 146 -14.53 -21.68 -1.10
C GLU A 146 -14.96 -22.32 0.24
N ARG A 147 -14.30 -21.92 1.33
CA ARG A 147 -14.47 -22.49 2.68
C ARG A 147 -14.27 -21.43 3.75
N ASP A 148 -14.87 -21.64 4.91
CA ASP A 148 -14.73 -20.76 6.07
C ASP A 148 -13.38 -21.02 6.76
N LEU A 149 -12.46 -20.06 6.68
CA LEU A 149 -11.13 -20.10 7.28
C LEU A 149 -11.00 -18.97 8.30
N SER A 150 -10.52 -19.29 9.49
CA SER A 150 -10.48 -18.34 10.61
C SER A 150 -9.16 -18.35 11.37
N SER A 151 -8.29 -19.31 11.10
CA SER A 151 -6.97 -19.42 11.73
C SER A 151 -5.97 -20.11 10.81
N PRO A 152 -4.65 -19.93 11.03
CA PRO A 152 -3.65 -20.62 10.24
C PRO A 152 -3.73 -22.14 10.33
N ASP A 153 -4.21 -22.69 11.45
CA ASP A 153 -4.45 -24.12 11.63
C ASP A 153 -5.41 -24.71 10.58
N ASP A 154 -6.25 -23.88 9.96
CA ASP A 154 -7.18 -24.29 8.90
C ASP A 154 -6.48 -24.58 7.56
N TRP A 155 -5.27 -24.04 7.32
CA TRP A 155 -4.53 -24.23 6.06
C TRP A 155 -3.11 -24.81 6.20
N VAL A 156 -2.55 -24.92 7.41
CA VAL A 156 -1.17 -25.41 7.67
C VAL A 156 -0.87 -26.79 7.04
N THR A 157 -1.87 -27.63 6.83
CA THR A 157 -1.68 -28.98 6.24
C THR A 157 -2.00 -29.07 4.73
N TYR A 158 -2.37 -27.96 4.10
CA TYR A 158 -2.85 -27.94 2.72
C TYR A 158 -1.78 -27.43 1.75
N GLU A 159 -1.88 -27.84 0.49
CA GLU A 159 -0.97 -27.42 -0.59
C GLU A 159 -0.95 -25.90 -0.78
N TYR A 160 -2.06 -25.22 -0.49
CA TYR A 160 -2.24 -23.77 -0.60
C TYR A 160 -1.82 -23.00 0.66
N GLY A 161 -1.16 -23.65 1.63
CA GLY A 161 -0.75 -23.00 2.88
C GLY A 161 0.23 -21.84 2.65
N PHE A 162 1.08 -21.96 1.62
CA PHE A 162 1.97 -20.89 1.18
C PHE A 162 1.19 -19.65 0.75
N ASP A 163 0.24 -19.82 -0.17
CA ASP A 163 -0.59 -18.74 -0.73
C ASP A 163 -1.41 -18.04 0.37
N CYS A 164 -1.94 -18.79 1.32
CA CYS A 164 -2.67 -18.23 2.46
C CYS A 164 -1.77 -17.38 3.37
N ASP A 165 -0.55 -17.84 3.64
CA ASP A 165 0.42 -17.09 4.42
C ASP A 165 0.91 -15.85 3.68
N VAL A 166 1.05 -15.93 2.34
CA VAL A 166 1.31 -14.76 1.49
C VAL A 166 0.18 -13.75 1.64
N THR A 167 -1.09 -14.15 1.56
CA THR A 167 -2.23 -13.23 1.73
C THR A 167 -2.18 -12.49 3.06
N VAL A 168 -1.94 -13.19 4.18
CA VAL A 168 -1.88 -12.56 5.52
C VAL A 168 -0.69 -11.61 5.61
N MET A 169 0.47 -12.02 5.10
CA MET A 169 1.68 -11.19 5.05
C MET A 169 1.47 -9.92 4.22
N SER A 170 0.96 -10.05 2.99
CA SER A 170 0.62 -8.95 2.09
C SER A 170 -0.43 -8.02 2.69
N SER A 171 -1.39 -8.54 3.44
CA SER A 171 -2.42 -7.74 4.13
C SER A 171 -1.83 -6.82 5.19
N ALA A 172 -0.83 -7.30 5.95
CA ALA A 172 -0.12 -6.48 6.93
C ALA A 172 0.65 -5.33 6.26
N PHE A 173 1.36 -5.61 5.16
CA PHE A 173 2.04 -4.56 4.39
C PHE A 173 1.07 -3.60 3.70
N ALA A 174 -0.06 -4.11 3.17
CA ALA A 174 -1.10 -3.29 2.55
C ALA A 174 -1.72 -2.31 3.56
N SER A 175 -2.03 -2.77 4.78
CA SER A 175 -2.55 -1.92 5.85
C SER A 175 -1.64 -0.70 6.09
N ILE A 176 -0.33 -0.93 6.21
CA ILE A 176 0.64 0.15 6.42
C ILE A 176 0.81 1.01 5.18
N LYS A 177 0.92 0.41 3.98
CA LYS A 177 1.08 1.14 2.71
C LYS A 177 -0.08 2.11 2.49
N LEU A 178 -1.31 1.64 2.70
CA LEU A 178 -2.51 2.39 2.38
C LEU A 178 -2.83 3.43 3.46
N THR A 179 -2.60 3.11 4.74
CA THR A 179 -3.13 3.88 5.87
C THR A 179 -2.08 4.39 6.85
N GLY A 180 -0.85 3.87 6.80
CA GLY A 180 0.17 4.15 7.80
C GLY A 180 -0.02 3.47 9.15
N HIS A 181 -1.06 2.65 9.30
CA HIS A 181 -1.42 1.98 10.54
C HIS A 181 -1.19 0.46 10.43
N LEU A 182 -1.01 -0.17 11.59
CA LEU A 182 -0.91 -1.61 11.72
C LEU A 182 -1.54 -2.00 13.06
N ASP A 183 -2.55 -2.84 13.03
CA ASP A 183 -3.15 -3.39 14.25
C ASP A 183 -2.23 -4.44 14.88
N ALA A 184 -2.38 -4.66 16.19
CA ALA A 184 -1.54 -5.64 16.90
C ALA A 184 -1.80 -7.09 16.43
N ALA A 185 -3.07 -7.46 16.20
CA ALA A 185 -3.45 -8.81 15.74
C ALA A 185 -2.94 -9.08 14.32
N LEU A 186 -3.35 -8.22 13.37
CA LEU A 186 -2.46 -7.58 12.40
C LEU A 186 -1.02 -8.10 12.26
N GLN A 187 -0.16 -7.41 13.01
CA GLN A 187 1.27 -7.64 13.11
C GLN A 187 1.61 -9.06 13.56
N GLU A 188 0.95 -9.57 14.60
CA GLU A 188 1.22 -10.90 15.14
C GLU A 188 1.02 -11.99 14.09
N GLU A 189 -0.11 -11.96 13.38
CA GLU A 189 -0.43 -12.92 12.32
C GLU A 189 0.45 -12.75 11.08
N GLY A 190 0.75 -11.50 10.69
CA GLY A 190 1.67 -11.23 9.57
C GLY A 190 3.09 -11.72 9.84
N VAL A 191 3.60 -11.55 11.06
CA VAL A 191 4.92 -12.05 11.49
C VAL A 191 4.90 -13.59 11.56
N ALA A 192 3.85 -14.19 12.11
CA ALA A 192 3.71 -15.64 12.15
C ALA A 192 3.62 -16.26 10.75
N ALA A 193 2.95 -15.61 9.80
CA ALA A 193 2.91 -16.01 8.40
C ALA A 193 4.31 -15.96 7.76
N LEU A 194 5.07 -14.87 7.97
CA LEU A 194 6.46 -14.79 7.51
C LEU A 194 7.34 -15.89 8.11
N ASP A 195 7.17 -16.23 9.39
CA ASP A 195 7.92 -17.32 10.03
C ASP A 195 7.64 -18.68 9.40
N ARG A 196 6.40 -18.94 8.96
CA ARG A 196 6.03 -20.14 8.19
C ARG A 196 6.60 -20.11 6.78
N LEU A 197 6.52 -18.97 6.08
CA LEU A 197 7.08 -18.80 4.73
C LEU A 197 8.60 -19.03 4.72
N ILE A 198 9.33 -18.57 5.73
CA ILE A 198 10.79 -18.81 5.89
C ILE A 198 11.14 -20.31 5.89
N GLN A 199 10.26 -21.19 6.37
CA GLN A 199 10.50 -22.64 6.35
C GLN A 199 10.24 -23.28 4.99
N GLN A 200 9.44 -22.63 4.14
CA GLN A 200 8.97 -23.15 2.86
C GLN A 200 9.85 -22.67 1.68
N VAL A 201 10.44 -21.49 1.78
CA VAL A 201 11.31 -20.94 0.73
C VAL A 201 12.72 -21.52 0.74
N GLU A 202 13.37 -21.44 -0.41
CA GLU A 202 14.74 -21.90 -0.61
C GLU A 202 15.73 -21.14 0.29
N PRO A 203 16.83 -21.78 0.74
CA PRO A 203 17.78 -21.18 1.68
C PRO A 203 18.32 -19.79 1.28
N GLU A 204 18.50 -19.55 -0.02
CA GLU A 204 18.92 -18.29 -0.61
C GLU A 204 17.94 -17.13 -0.41
N ASP A 205 16.63 -17.41 -0.35
CA ASP A 205 15.56 -16.41 -0.24
C ASP A 205 15.20 -16.08 1.21
N ARG A 206 15.50 -16.99 2.15
CA ARG A 206 15.24 -16.82 3.59
C ARG A 206 15.73 -15.50 4.19
N PRO A 207 16.90 -14.93 3.83
CA PRO A 207 17.33 -13.65 4.36
C PRO A 207 16.33 -12.52 4.08
N ARG A 208 15.67 -12.52 2.92
CA ARG A 208 14.66 -11.51 2.53
C ARG A 208 13.42 -11.62 3.42
N PHE A 209 12.86 -12.82 3.56
CA PHE A 209 11.69 -13.04 4.43
C PHE A 209 11.99 -12.74 5.91
N LYS A 210 13.21 -13.05 6.38
CA LYS A 210 13.65 -12.67 7.73
C LYS A 210 13.73 -11.16 7.91
N LEU A 211 14.20 -10.43 6.91
CA LEU A 211 14.21 -8.97 6.94
C LEU A 211 12.79 -8.42 7.03
N MET A 212 11.87 -8.92 6.19
CA MET A 212 10.45 -8.57 6.27
C MET A 212 9.86 -8.84 7.65
N SER A 213 10.13 -10.00 8.25
CA SER A 213 9.64 -10.37 9.59
C SER A 213 10.14 -9.40 10.66
N VAL A 214 11.44 -9.09 10.66
CA VAL A 214 12.04 -8.15 11.62
C VAL A 214 11.49 -6.73 11.43
N GLN A 215 11.35 -6.26 10.19
CA GLN A 215 10.84 -4.93 9.93
C GLN A 215 9.35 -4.82 10.27
N LEU A 216 8.52 -5.78 9.87
CA LEU A 216 7.10 -5.80 10.22
C LEU A 216 6.89 -5.80 11.74
N ASN A 217 7.62 -6.65 12.47
CA ASN A 217 7.53 -6.75 13.94
C ASN A 217 8.03 -5.49 14.68
N SER A 218 8.87 -4.67 14.03
CA SER A 218 9.37 -3.41 14.62
C SER A 218 8.52 -2.20 14.26
N PHE A 219 7.51 -2.37 13.39
CA PHE A 219 6.59 -1.27 13.07
C PHE A 219 5.69 -0.95 14.28
N PRO A 220 5.54 0.33 14.67
CA PRO A 220 4.68 0.69 15.81
C PRO A 220 3.21 0.40 15.52
N THR A 221 2.59 -0.41 16.38
CA THR A 221 1.16 -0.74 16.27
C THR A 221 0.28 0.40 16.79
N SER A 222 -0.90 0.50 16.19
CA SER A 222 -1.97 1.38 16.69
C SER A 222 -2.58 0.78 17.96
N ILE A 223 -2.99 1.65 18.89
CA ILE A 223 -3.70 1.26 20.13
C ILE A 223 -5.18 1.13 19.86
#